data_AF-A0A645FNH6-F1
#
_entry.id   AF-A0A645FNH6-F1
#
_cell.length_a   1.000
_cell.length_b   1.000
_cell.length_c   1.000
_cell.angle_alpha   90.00
_cell.angle_beta   90.00
_cell.angle_gamma   90.00
#
_symmetry.space_group_name_H-M   'P 1'
#
loop_
_entity.id
_entity.type
_entity.pdbx_description
1 polymer ?
#
loop_
_entity_poly.entity_id
_entity_poly.type
_entity_poly.pdbx_seq_one_letter_code
_entity_poly.pdbx_strand_id
1 'polypeptide(L)'
;MGRDPASIYYETLPLFGIRVLIIEWTHANSPYLRGIDIPVFLMSTPQETLGHRLARNRDAAIDSPFTSLVLDIEQGQLLGQLPKAKIVISFEGQRVDGGGGRAI
;
A
#
# COMPACT_ATOMS: atom_id res chain seq x y z
N MET A 1 13.58 7.24 -3.15
CA MET A 1 13.11 6.09 -3.96
C MET A 1 13.77 6.13 -5.32
N GLY A 2 14.98 5.57 -5.43
CA GLY A 2 15.36 4.69 -6.54
C GLY A 2 15.04 5.10 -7.97
N ARG A 3 15.22 6.36 -8.40
CA ARG A 3 15.02 6.71 -9.83
C ARG A 3 16.17 6.18 -10.72
N ASP A 4 17.29 5.87 -10.08
CA ASP A 4 18.49 5.28 -10.67
C ASP A 4 18.94 4.13 -9.74
N PRO A 5 19.34 2.95 -10.26
CA PRO A 5 19.97 1.90 -9.46
C PRO A 5 21.04 2.38 -8.46
N ALA A 6 21.82 3.42 -8.80
CA ALA A 6 22.84 3.99 -7.91
C ALA A 6 22.26 4.74 -6.68
N SER A 7 20.95 4.98 -6.65
CA SER A 7 20.24 5.64 -5.53
C SER A 7 19.64 4.66 -4.52
N ILE A 8 19.95 3.37 -4.63
CA ILE A 8 19.59 2.35 -3.63
C ILE A 8 20.71 2.29 -2.59
N TYR A 9 20.37 2.53 -1.33
CA TYR A 9 21.27 2.41 -0.20
C TYR A 9 20.73 1.36 0.77
N TYR A 10 21.64 0.59 1.36
CA TYR A 10 21.33 -0.40 2.39
C TYR A 10 21.93 0.07 3.70
N GLU A 11 21.12 0.06 4.75
CA GLU A 11 21.54 0.39 6.10
C GLU A 11 21.14 -0.75 7.03
N THR A 12 22.04 -1.12 7.94
CA THR A 12 21.71 -2.06 9.01
C THR A 12 21.19 -1.25 10.19
N LEU A 13 19.91 -1.42 10.51
CA LEU A 13 19.27 -0.75 11.65
C LEU A 13 19.06 -1.75 12.79
N PRO A 14 19.61 -1.50 13.99
CA PRO A 14 19.34 -2.36 15.14
C PRO A 14 17.90 -2.18 15.60
N LEU A 15 17.13 -3.27 15.65
CA LEU A 15 15.74 -3.28 16.11
C LEU A 15 15.59 -3.78 17.56
N PHE A 16 16.70 -3.87 18.31
CA PHE A 16 16.67 -4.34 19.70
C PHE A 16 15.80 -3.42 20.57
N GLY A 17 14.90 -4.02 21.36
CA GLY A 17 13.96 -3.28 22.21
C GLY A 17 12.74 -2.71 21.48
N ILE A 18 12.67 -2.81 20.15
CA ILE A 18 11.47 -2.45 19.38
C ILE A 18 10.41 -3.53 19.55
N ARG A 19 9.25 -3.14 20.08
CA ARG A 19 8.13 -4.06 20.35
C ARG A 19 7.15 -4.15 19.19
N VAL A 20 7.06 -3.11 18.37
CA VAL A 20 6.14 -3.02 17.22
C VAL A 20 6.88 -2.38 16.06
N LEU A 21 6.82 -3.03 14.90
CA LEU A 21 7.32 -2.50 13.64
C LEU A 21 6.13 -2.36 12.67
N ILE A 22 5.97 -1.17 12.11
CA ILE A 22 4.97 -0.91 11.08
C ILE A 22 5.71 -0.70 9.77
N ILE A 23 5.33 -1.46 8.75
CA ILE A 23 5.88 -1.35 7.39
C ILE A 23 4.74 -0.90 6.49
N GLU A 24 4.91 0.24 5.83
CA GLU A 24 3.95 0.80 4.87
C GLU A 24 4.67 0.98 3.53
N TRP A 25 4.08 0.41 2.49
CA TRP A 25 4.42 0.69 1.09
C TRP A 25 3.27 0.17 0.21
N THR A 26 3.26 0.54 -1.08
CA THR A 26 2.17 0.20 -2.03
C THR A 26 1.85 -1.30 -2.15
N HIS A 27 2.84 -2.19 -2.13
CA HIS A 27 2.65 -3.65 -2.26
C HIS A 27 3.03 -4.41 -0.98
N ALA A 28 2.70 -3.90 0.21
CA ALA A 28 3.35 -4.34 1.47
C ALA A 28 3.03 -5.81 1.80
N ASN A 29 1.95 -6.32 1.22
CA ASN A 29 1.54 -7.73 1.32
C ASN A 29 2.28 -8.66 0.33
N SER A 30 3.52 -8.31 0.00
CA SER A 30 4.40 -9.06 -0.89
C SER A 30 4.69 -10.45 -0.32
N PRO A 31 4.72 -11.52 -1.15
CA PRO A 31 5.06 -12.87 -0.69
C PRO A 31 6.51 -13.00 -0.19
N TYR A 32 7.37 -12.00 -0.47
CA TYR A 32 8.74 -11.95 0.03
C TYR A 32 8.83 -11.39 1.46
N LEU A 33 7.79 -10.68 1.93
CA LEU A 33 7.72 -10.19 3.30
C LEU A 33 7.11 -11.28 4.19
N ARG A 34 7.90 -11.79 5.14
CA ARG A 34 7.53 -12.92 6.01
C ARG A 34 7.48 -12.48 7.46
N GLY A 35 6.75 -13.24 8.29
CA GLY A 35 6.63 -12.97 9.73
C GLY A 35 5.72 -11.78 10.05
N ILE A 36 4.73 -11.49 9.20
CA ILE A 36 3.76 -10.43 9.43
C ILE A 36 2.63 -10.93 10.32
N ASP A 37 2.52 -10.33 11.51
CA ASP A 37 1.48 -10.68 12.48
C ASP A 37 0.10 -10.18 12.04
N ILE A 38 0.02 -8.93 11.55
CA ILE A 38 -1.25 -8.25 11.22
C ILE A 38 -1.11 -7.53 9.87
N PRO A 39 -1.44 -8.19 8.74
CA PRO A 39 -1.53 -7.50 7.46
C PRO A 39 -2.78 -6.62 7.41
N VAL A 40 -2.56 -5.32 7.19
CA VAL A 40 -3.61 -4.30 7.07
C VAL A 40 -3.69 -3.83 5.62
N PHE A 41 -4.90 -3.80 5.06
CA PHE A 41 -5.16 -3.28 3.72
C PHE A 41 -5.94 -1.97 3.81
N LEU A 42 -5.37 -0.91 3.27
CA LEU A 42 -6.03 0.40 3.15
C LEU A 42 -6.70 0.46 1.78
N MET A 43 -8.02 0.39 1.77
CA MET A 43 -8.81 0.37 0.56
C MET A 43 -9.09 1.79 0.09
N SER A 44 -8.79 2.04 -1.18
CA SER A 44 -9.22 3.25 -1.88
C SER A 44 -9.60 2.90 -3.32
N THR A 45 -10.32 3.81 -3.96
CA THR A 45 -10.62 3.76 -5.40
C THR A 45 -9.54 4.48 -6.21
N PRO A 46 -9.44 4.21 -7.53
CA PRO A 46 -8.59 5.00 -8.42
C PRO A 46 -8.87 6.50 -8.34
N GLN A 47 -10.14 6.89 -8.19
CA GLN A 47 -10.58 8.28 -8.12
C GLN A 47 -10.13 8.95 -6.82
N GLU A 48 -10.28 8.29 -5.68
CA GLU A 48 -9.76 8.78 -4.38
C GLU A 48 -8.23 8.92 -4.43
N THR A 49 -7.55 7.91 -4.99
CA THR A 49 -6.09 7.95 -5.17
C THR A 49 -5.67 9.11 -6.06
N LEU A 50 -6.37 9.35 -7.17
CA LEU A 50 -6.13 10.49 -8.06
C LEU A 50 -6.32 11.81 -7.33
N GLY A 51 -7.41 11.96 -6.55
CA GLY A 51 -7.67 13.14 -5.73
C GLY A 51 -6.51 13.44 -4.77
N HIS A 52 -5.99 12.42 -4.09
CA HIS A 52 -4.81 12.56 -3.24
C HIS A 52 -3.53 12.89 -4.01
N ARG A 53 -3.33 12.33 -5.21
CA ARG A 53 -2.16 12.66 -6.05
C ARG A 53 -2.21 14.14 -6.46
N LEU A 54 -3.38 14.63 -6.89
CA LEU A 54 -3.58 16.04 -7.25
C LEU A 54 -3.32 16.97 -6.06
N ALA A 55 -3.84 16.63 -4.87
CA ALA A 55 -3.62 17.43 -3.66
C ALA A 55 -2.14 17.54 -3.25
N ARG A 56 -1.33 16.51 -3.53
CA ARG A 56 0.11 16.52 -3.24
C ARG A 56 0.93 17.35 -4.24
N ASN A 57 0.40 17.60 -5.43
CA ASN A 57 0.96 18.45 -6.50
C ASN A 57 2.49 18.30 -6.71
N ARG A 58 3.01 17.07 -6.64
CA ARG A 58 4.44 16.79 -6.65
C ARG A 58 5.01 16.52 -8.05
N ASP A 59 4.18 15.97 -8.93
CA ASP A 59 4.57 15.52 -10.26
C ASP A 59 3.69 16.22 -11.33
N ALA A 60 4.19 16.34 -12.56
CA ALA A 60 3.42 16.91 -13.66
C ALA A 60 2.45 15.86 -14.27
N ALA A 61 1.40 16.31 -14.96
CA ALA A 61 0.46 15.46 -15.73
C ALA A 61 -0.28 14.38 -14.90
N ILE A 62 -0.57 14.67 -13.64
CA ILE A 62 -1.22 13.76 -12.69
C ILE A 62 -2.62 13.31 -13.17
N ASP A 63 -3.33 14.14 -13.95
CA ASP A 63 -4.67 13.88 -14.49
C ASP A 63 -4.67 13.37 -15.94
N SER A 64 -3.52 12.94 -16.47
CA SER A 64 -3.43 12.43 -17.83
C SER A 64 -4.17 11.09 -18.02
N PRO A 65 -4.64 10.76 -19.24
CA PRO A 65 -5.20 9.44 -19.54
C PRO A 65 -4.24 8.29 -19.23
N PHE A 66 -2.93 8.54 -19.35
CA PHE A 66 -1.90 7.59 -18.97
C PHE A 66 -1.91 7.31 -17.46
N THR A 67 -2.03 8.35 -16.62
CA THR A 67 -2.12 8.17 -15.17
C THR A 67 -3.35 7.38 -14.77
N SER A 68 -4.51 7.64 -15.40
CA SER A 68 -5.73 6.87 -15.16
C SER A 68 -5.54 5.39 -15.49
N LEU A 69 -4.93 5.07 -16.65
CA LEU A 69 -4.64 3.68 -17.02
C LEU A 69 -3.73 2.99 -16.00
N VAL A 70 -2.69 3.68 -15.51
CA VAL A 70 -1.78 3.14 -14.49
C VAL A 70 -2.53 2.88 -13.18
N LEU A 71 -3.39 3.81 -12.74
CA LEU A 71 -4.18 3.65 -11.53
C LEU A 71 -5.11 2.43 -11.59
N ASP A 72 -5.72 2.17 -12.75
CA ASP A 72 -6.58 0.99 -12.93
C ASP A 72 -5.79 -0.32 -12.84
N ILE A 73 -4.58 -0.36 -13.43
CA ILE A 73 -3.68 -1.51 -13.35
C ILE A 73 -3.23 -1.73 -11.89
N GLU A 74 -2.80 -0.67 -11.21
CA GLU A 74 -2.39 -0.71 -9.80
C GLU A 74 -3.55 -1.20 -8.91
N GLN A 75 -4.78 -0.73 -9.16
CA GLN A 75 -5.96 -1.16 -8.43
C GLN A 75 -6.18 -2.67 -8.54
N GLY A 76 -6.06 -3.24 -9.74
CA GLY A 76 -6.15 -4.69 -9.92
C GLY A 76 -5.11 -5.47 -9.11
N GLN A 77 -3.87 -4.98 -9.08
CA GLN A 77 -2.79 -5.60 -8.31
C GLN A 77 -3.03 -5.52 -6.80
N LEU A 78 -3.53 -4.38 -6.31
CA LEU A 78 -3.87 -4.15 -4.91
C LEU A 78 -5.04 -5.04 -4.47
N LEU A 79 -6.12 -5.10 -5.25
CA LEU A 79 -7.27 -5.95 -4.96
C LEU A 79 -6.89 -7.44 -4.90
N GLY A 80 -5.92 -7.88 -5.71
CA GLY A 80 -5.34 -9.22 -5.60
C GLY A 80 -4.68 -9.54 -4.25
N GLN A 81 -4.30 -8.51 -3.47
CA GLN A 81 -3.75 -8.67 -2.12
C GLN A 81 -4.82 -8.65 -1.01
N LEU A 82 -6.06 -8.24 -1.31
CA LEU A 82 -7.15 -8.13 -0.35
C LEU A 82 -7.39 -9.43 0.44
N PRO A 83 -7.39 -10.64 -0.17
CA PRO A 83 -7.66 -11.88 0.57
C PRO A 83 -6.62 -12.22 1.64
N LYS A 84 -5.43 -11.64 1.57
CA LYS A 84 -4.35 -11.84 2.53
C LYS A 84 -4.43 -10.89 3.72
N ALA A 85 -5.33 -9.91 3.71
CA ALA A 85 -5.47 -8.94 4.78
C ALA A 85 -6.25 -9.52 5.97
N LYS A 86 -5.82 -9.19 7.19
CA LYS A 86 -6.58 -9.47 8.42
C LYS A 86 -7.51 -8.31 8.78
N ILE A 87 -7.13 -7.09 8.40
CA ILE A 87 -7.89 -5.87 8.63
C ILE A 87 -7.99 -5.12 7.30
N VAL A 88 -9.19 -4.69 6.96
CA VAL A 88 -9.46 -3.82 5.82
C VAL A 88 -10.05 -2.53 6.36
N ILE A 89 -9.44 -1.40 5.98
CA ILE A 89 -9.89 -0.05 6.35
C ILE A 89 -10.27 0.70 5.09
N SER A 90 -11.44 1.33 5.08
CA SER A 90 -11.88 2.21 3.98
C SER A 90 -11.09 3.51 3.98
N PHE A 91 -11.23 4.26 2.90
CA PHE A 91 -10.64 5.57 2.76
C PHE A 91 -11.03 6.55 3.88
N GLU A 92 -12.26 6.45 4.39
CA GLU A 92 -12.80 7.24 5.50
C GLU A 92 -12.33 6.75 6.89
N GLY A 93 -11.46 5.74 6.95
CA GLY A 93 -10.95 5.18 8.18
C GLY A 93 -11.89 4.18 8.86
N GLN A 94 -12.91 3.69 8.16
CA GLN A 94 -13.86 2.72 8.71
C GLN A 94 -13.40 1.29 8.46
N ARG A 95 -13.67 0.39 9.42
CA ARG A 95 -13.41 -1.03 9.18
C ARG A 95 -14.43 -1.57 8.18
N VAL A 96 -13.93 -2.30 7.18
CA VAL A 96 -14.77 -2.97 6.18
C VAL A 96 -14.93 -4.42 6.59
N ASP A 97 -16.18 -4.83 6.84
CA ASP A 97 -16.51 -6.22 7.15
C ASP A 97 -16.63 -7.02 5.84
N GLY A 98 -15.75 -8.00 5.62
CA GLY A 98 -15.78 -8.83 4.40
C GLY A 98 -14.47 -9.49 3.95
N GLY A 99 -13.33 -9.26 4.61
CA GLY A 99 -12.08 -9.99 4.33
C GLY A 99 -12.08 -11.37 4.98
N GLY A 100 -11.86 -12.44 4.20
CA GLY A 100 -11.97 -13.85 4.60
C GLY A 100 -10.94 -14.37 5.62
N GLY A 101 -10.78 -13.69 6.76
CA GLY A 101 -10.07 -14.19 7.92
C GLY A 101 -11.05 -14.52 9.03
N ARG A 102 -11.31 -15.82 9.25
CA ARG A 102 -11.90 -16.27 10.52
C ARG A 102 -11.06 -15.72 11.67
N ALA A 103 -11.72 -15.07 12.62
CA ALA A 103 -11.14 -14.74 13.90
C ALA A 103 -10.50 -16.01 14.50
N ILE A 104 -9.23 -15.90 14.90
CA ILE A 104 -8.62 -16.79 15.88
C ILE A 104 -9.18 -16.47 17.26
#